data_AF-A0AAD6YX89-F1
#
_entry.id   AF-A0AAD6YX89-F1
#
_cell.length_a   1.000
_cell.length_b   1.000
_cell.length_c   1.000
_cell.angle_alpha   90.00
_cell.angle_beta   90.00
_cell.angle_gamma   90.00
#
_symmetry.space_group_name_H-M   'P 1'
#
loop_
_entity.id
_entity.type
_entity.pdbx_description
1 polymer ?
#
loop_
_entity_poly.entity_id
_entity_poly.type
_entity_poly.pdbx_seq_one_letter_code
_entity_poly.pdbx_strand_id
1 'polypeptide(L)'
;MLPSEPKIFHGRESELSNTLQLLRMKAPRIAILGTGGMGKTSLARAVLHHAEISAQYTQYRYFVACDSATSKVELAALIGAHLGLKPSKDLTQAVFQYFTTGPSSLLVLDNLETVWEPVGCRSDIEEFLSLLTDVEHLALVITMRGVERPAKVRWTHPFLGPLQPLKQNAVHQTFIDIAEDHHNPEEVEKILLLTDNMPLVINLMAHLVDVEGCSQVLSRWEKEKTSLISEGYDKRSNLDLSLSLSLSSPRIKSVPHSQDLLSLLSMLPDGLSDVELSHSKLPIDNVLGCKTALIQTALAYRDEKQRLKALLPIREYMKKTYRPGHDLIRPILEYFKELLELYQEVNGGQMGSCTAQILSNFANIQNILQNGLQPHHPDLKDTIFCALHLNVFSRLIGRG
;
A
#
# COMPACT_ATOMS: atom_id res chain seq x y z
N MET A 1 -22.93 14.06 -11.78
CA MET A 1 -22.14 13.58 -12.95
C MET A 1 -21.12 12.58 -12.42
N LEU A 2 -20.99 11.41 -13.03
CA LEU A 2 -19.99 10.41 -12.62
C LEU A 2 -18.60 10.79 -13.16
N PRO A 3 -17.50 10.45 -12.46
CA PRO A 3 -16.16 10.52 -13.04
C PRO A 3 -16.07 9.61 -14.27
N SER A 4 -15.13 9.86 -15.18
CA SER A 4 -14.96 9.03 -16.37
C SER A 4 -14.63 7.58 -16.02
N GLU A 5 -14.90 6.66 -16.93
CA GLU A 5 -14.44 5.27 -16.79
C GLU A 5 -12.90 5.18 -16.94
N PRO A 6 -12.20 4.33 -16.16
CA PRO A 6 -10.78 4.06 -16.40
C PRO A 6 -10.57 3.50 -17.81
N LYS A 7 -9.64 4.08 -18.58
CA LYS A 7 -9.35 3.64 -19.95
C LYS A 7 -8.36 2.49 -20.01
N ILE A 8 -7.44 2.45 -19.06
CA ILE A 8 -6.48 1.37 -18.87
C ILE A 8 -6.87 0.70 -17.54
N PHE A 9 -7.32 -0.55 -17.60
CA PHE A 9 -7.83 -1.29 -16.46
C PHE A 9 -7.60 -2.79 -16.63
N HIS A 10 -6.44 -3.26 -16.19
CA HIS A 10 -6.03 -4.67 -16.31
C HIS A 10 -5.80 -5.32 -14.95
N GLY A 11 -6.06 -6.62 -14.86
CA GLY A 11 -5.67 -7.46 -13.71
C GLY A 11 -6.53 -7.25 -12.47
N ARG A 12 -7.73 -6.68 -12.63
CA ARG A 12 -8.71 -6.43 -11.57
C ARG A 12 -10.06 -7.08 -11.84
N GLU A 13 -10.10 -8.01 -12.78
CA GLU A 13 -11.33 -8.70 -13.22
C GLU A 13 -11.93 -9.50 -12.06
N SER A 14 -11.09 -10.12 -11.22
CA SER A 14 -11.54 -10.90 -10.07
C SER A 14 -12.16 -10.02 -8.98
N GLU A 15 -11.53 -8.90 -8.67
CA GLU A 15 -11.99 -7.94 -7.67
C GLU A 15 -13.24 -7.21 -8.14
N LEU A 16 -13.32 -6.86 -9.44
CA LEU A 16 -14.52 -6.32 -10.07
C LEU A 16 -15.67 -7.33 -9.97
N SER A 17 -15.48 -8.57 -10.41
CA SER A 17 -16.48 -9.63 -10.34
C SER A 17 -16.98 -9.87 -8.92
N ASN A 18 -16.07 -9.97 -7.95
CA ASN A 18 -16.42 -10.13 -6.53
C ASN A 18 -17.22 -8.93 -6.00
N THR A 19 -16.85 -7.71 -6.38
CA THR A 19 -17.59 -6.50 -5.97
C THR A 19 -19.00 -6.48 -6.56
N LEU A 20 -19.14 -6.85 -7.84
CA LEU A 20 -20.43 -6.96 -8.51
C LEU A 20 -21.32 -8.02 -7.86
N GLN A 21 -20.75 -9.18 -7.50
CA GLN A 21 -21.48 -10.23 -6.79
C GLN A 21 -22.00 -9.75 -5.44
N LEU A 22 -21.18 -9.03 -4.66
CA LEU A 22 -21.59 -8.44 -3.38
C LEU A 22 -22.70 -7.40 -3.58
N LEU A 23 -22.64 -6.58 -4.63
CA LEU A 23 -23.65 -5.56 -4.95
C LEU A 23 -25.03 -6.13 -5.33
N ARG A 24 -25.12 -7.41 -5.67
CA ARG A 24 -26.40 -8.11 -5.89
C ARG A 24 -27.09 -8.52 -4.58
N MET A 25 -26.40 -8.46 -3.45
CA MET A 25 -26.99 -8.76 -2.14
C MET A 25 -27.93 -7.64 -1.66
N LYS A 26 -28.82 -7.94 -0.72
CA LYS A 26 -29.66 -6.92 -0.08
C LYS A 26 -28.77 -5.98 0.73
N ALA A 27 -28.97 -4.67 0.58
CA ALA A 27 -28.28 -3.64 1.35
C ALA A 27 -26.74 -3.85 1.39
N PRO A 28 -26.04 -3.82 0.23
CA PRO A 28 -24.61 -4.11 0.20
C PRO A 28 -23.78 -2.94 0.74
N ARG A 29 -22.82 -3.25 1.62
CA ARG A 29 -21.87 -2.36 2.29
C ARG A 29 -20.46 -2.90 2.04
N ILE A 30 -19.72 -2.25 1.15
CA ILE A 30 -18.44 -2.79 0.64
C ILE A 30 -17.34 -1.79 0.91
N ALA A 31 -16.21 -2.28 1.40
CA ALA A 31 -14.99 -1.49 1.56
C ALA A 31 -13.91 -2.02 0.63
N ILE A 32 -13.46 -1.19 -0.31
CA ILE A 32 -12.31 -1.44 -1.18
C ILE A 32 -11.09 -0.83 -0.48
N LEU A 33 -10.22 -1.70 0.03
CA LEU A 33 -9.12 -1.34 0.92
C LEU A 33 -7.76 -1.57 0.24
N GLY A 34 -6.67 -1.07 0.83
CA GLY A 34 -5.31 -1.28 0.32
C GLY A 34 -4.44 -0.03 0.41
N THR A 35 -3.16 -0.18 0.08
CA THR A 35 -2.20 0.92 0.14
C THR A 35 -2.47 2.00 -0.93
N GLY A 36 -1.83 3.16 -0.77
CA GLY A 36 -1.89 4.24 -1.76
C GLY A 36 -1.42 3.76 -3.13
N GLY A 37 -2.06 4.21 -4.21
CA GLY A 37 -1.66 3.86 -5.58
C GLY A 37 -2.03 2.44 -6.07
N MET A 38 -2.79 1.65 -5.29
CA MET A 38 -3.22 0.29 -5.68
C MET A 38 -4.41 0.21 -6.65
N GLY A 39 -4.96 1.35 -7.08
CA GLY A 39 -6.07 1.39 -8.04
C GLY A 39 -7.47 1.22 -7.42
N LYS A 40 -7.64 1.49 -6.12
CA LYS A 40 -8.95 1.41 -5.43
C LYS A 40 -10.02 2.29 -6.09
N THR A 41 -9.68 3.56 -6.34
CA THR A 41 -10.55 4.52 -7.04
C THR A 41 -10.87 4.07 -8.46
N SER A 42 -9.89 3.51 -9.19
CA SER A 42 -10.11 2.96 -10.52
C SER A 42 -11.09 1.79 -10.50
N LEU A 43 -10.96 0.87 -9.54
CA LEU A 43 -11.90 -0.24 -9.36
C LEU A 43 -13.31 0.28 -9.02
N ALA A 44 -13.44 1.24 -8.11
CA ALA A 44 -14.74 1.82 -7.77
C ALA A 44 -15.41 2.51 -8.97
N ARG A 45 -14.63 3.19 -9.82
CA ARG A 45 -15.10 3.78 -11.08
C ARG A 45 -15.53 2.71 -12.07
N ALA A 46 -14.75 1.65 -12.26
CA ALA A 46 -15.10 0.53 -13.13
C ALA A 46 -16.44 -0.13 -12.70
N VAL A 47 -16.63 -0.31 -11.39
CA VAL A 47 -17.91 -0.80 -10.82
C VAL A 47 -19.08 0.12 -11.19
N LEU A 48 -18.92 1.44 -11.03
CA LEU A 48 -19.97 2.41 -11.34
C LEU A 48 -20.40 2.40 -12.80
N HIS A 49 -19.45 2.16 -13.72
CA HIS A 49 -19.70 2.13 -15.16
C HIS A 49 -20.14 0.77 -15.68
N HIS A 50 -19.98 -0.30 -14.89
CA HIS A 50 -20.36 -1.65 -15.30
C HIS A 50 -21.83 -1.73 -15.74
N ALA A 51 -22.10 -2.46 -16.83
CA ALA A 51 -23.42 -2.51 -17.46
C ALA A 51 -24.54 -2.96 -16.49
N GLU A 52 -24.26 -3.96 -15.65
CA GLU A 52 -25.21 -4.43 -14.64
C GLU A 52 -25.56 -3.36 -13.59
N ILE A 53 -24.56 -2.61 -13.13
CA ILE A 53 -24.74 -1.53 -12.15
C ILE A 53 -25.48 -0.35 -12.77
N SER A 54 -25.17 -0.05 -14.04
CA SER A 54 -25.90 0.94 -14.83
C SER A 54 -27.37 0.55 -15.00
N ALA A 55 -27.67 -0.71 -15.25
CA ALA A 55 -29.05 -1.20 -15.37
C ALA A 55 -29.78 -1.19 -14.01
N GLN A 56 -29.12 -1.60 -12.93
CA GLN A 56 -29.73 -1.71 -11.60
C GLN A 56 -30.02 -0.35 -10.95
N TYR A 57 -29.08 0.59 -11.03
CA TYR A 57 -29.18 1.89 -10.33
C TYR A 57 -29.46 3.06 -11.28
N THR A 58 -29.43 2.85 -12.59
CA THR A 58 -29.76 3.86 -13.63
C THR A 58 -28.96 5.16 -13.46
N GLN A 59 -29.61 6.29 -13.20
CA GLN A 59 -28.95 7.57 -12.91
C GLN A 59 -28.58 7.76 -11.43
N TYR A 60 -29.07 6.91 -10.51
CA TYR A 60 -28.91 7.04 -9.05
C TYR A 60 -27.60 6.39 -8.57
N ARG A 61 -26.52 6.75 -9.27
CA ARG A 61 -25.15 6.34 -8.99
C ARG A 61 -24.37 7.59 -8.63
N TYR A 62 -23.77 7.60 -7.46
CA TYR A 62 -23.08 8.75 -6.91
C TYR A 62 -21.65 8.39 -6.58
N PHE A 63 -20.73 9.23 -7.03
CA PHE A 63 -19.32 9.14 -6.68
C PHE A 63 -18.94 10.43 -5.98
N VAL A 64 -18.48 10.32 -4.73
CA VAL A 64 -18.14 11.46 -3.88
C VAL A 64 -16.69 11.31 -3.45
N ALA A 65 -15.81 12.15 -4.00
CA ALA A 65 -14.42 12.22 -3.59
C ALA A 65 -14.29 13.02 -2.29
N CYS A 66 -13.92 12.36 -1.19
CA CYS A 66 -13.94 12.96 0.15
C CYS A 66 -12.73 13.87 0.45
N ASP A 67 -11.84 14.10 -0.54
CA ASP A 67 -10.56 14.83 -0.38
C ASP A 67 -10.73 16.23 0.25
N SER A 68 -11.88 16.88 0.06
CA SER A 68 -12.15 18.25 0.53
C SER A 68 -12.93 18.34 1.84
N ALA A 69 -13.35 17.21 2.42
CA ALA A 69 -14.13 17.19 3.66
C ALA A 69 -13.24 16.89 4.86
N THR A 70 -13.38 17.68 5.92
CA THR A 70 -12.63 17.53 7.18
C THR A 70 -13.53 17.26 8.39
N SER A 71 -14.86 17.28 8.19
CA SER A 71 -15.85 17.00 9.24
C SER A 71 -17.08 16.26 8.70
N LYS A 72 -17.91 15.72 9.60
CA LYS A 72 -19.21 15.11 9.28
C LYS A 72 -20.13 16.06 8.51
N VAL A 73 -20.16 17.34 8.90
CA VAL A 73 -21.02 18.35 8.27
C VAL A 73 -20.54 18.63 6.85
N GLU A 74 -19.22 18.74 6.64
CA GLU A 74 -18.65 18.95 5.31
C GLU A 74 -18.84 17.73 4.41
N LEU A 75 -18.72 16.51 4.93
CA LEU A 75 -19.02 15.29 4.18
C LEU A 75 -20.50 15.25 3.77
N ALA A 76 -21.41 15.57 4.69
CA ALA A 76 -22.84 15.64 4.38
C ALA A 76 -23.14 16.73 3.33
N ALA A 77 -22.49 17.89 3.42
CA ALA A 77 -22.61 18.94 2.41
C ALA A 77 -22.09 18.51 1.05
N LEU A 78 -20.96 17.81 1.01
CA LEU A 78 -20.37 17.29 -0.21
C LEU A 78 -21.27 16.24 -0.86
N ILE A 79 -21.84 15.30 -0.09
CA ILE A 79 -22.84 14.35 -0.59
C ILE A 79 -24.07 15.11 -1.07
N GLY A 80 -24.61 16.03 -0.28
CA GLY A 80 -25.78 16.84 -0.62
C GLY A 80 -25.62 17.59 -1.95
N ALA A 81 -24.44 18.14 -2.22
CA ALA A 81 -24.12 18.78 -3.49
C ALA A 81 -24.21 17.81 -4.69
N HIS A 82 -23.72 16.57 -4.53
CA HIS A 82 -23.82 15.54 -5.58
C HIS A 82 -25.27 15.04 -5.78
N LEU A 83 -26.09 15.13 -4.73
CA LEU A 83 -27.52 14.82 -4.77
C LEU A 83 -28.38 15.98 -5.31
N GLY A 84 -27.80 17.18 -5.51
CA GLY A 84 -28.53 18.38 -5.91
C GLY A 84 -29.40 18.98 -4.81
N LEU A 85 -29.09 18.71 -3.54
CA LEU A 85 -29.80 19.26 -2.40
C LEU A 85 -29.47 20.74 -2.21
N LYS A 86 -30.49 21.52 -1.83
CA LYS A 86 -30.27 22.92 -1.44
C LYS A 86 -29.56 22.98 -0.09
N PRO A 87 -28.73 24.01 0.16
CA PRO A 87 -28.18 24.25 1.49
C PRO A 87 -29.30 24.29 2.53
N SER A 88 -29.14 23.54 3.61
CA SER A 88 -30.08 23.48 4.73
C SER A 88 -29.30 23.58 6.04
N LYS A 89 -30.01 23.88 7.14
CA LYS A 89 -29.39 23.91 8.49
C LYS A 89 -28.90 22.53 8.93
N ASP A 90 -29.56 21.47 8.46
CA ASP A 90 -29.20 20.09 8.74
C ASP A 90 -29.09 19.29 7.43
N LEU A 91 -27.91 19.37 6.82
CA LEU A 91 -27.60 18.64 5.59
C LEU A 91 -27.46 17.14 5.85
N THR A 92 -27.08 16.73 7.06
CA THR A 92 -27.00 15.32 7.45
C THR A 92 -28.38 14.68 7.39
N GLN A 93 -29.39 15.31 8.00
CA GLN A 93 -30.77 14.84 7.94
C GLN A 93 -31.33 14.89 6.51
N ALA A 94 -31.03 15.95 5.75
CA ALA A 94 -31.51 16.07 4.37
C ALA A 94 -30.96 14.98 3.45
N VAL A 95 -29.67 14.62 3.58
CA VAL A 95 -29.04 13.51 2.85
C VAL A 95 -29.67 12.18 3.24
N PHE A 96 -29.85 11.92 4.54
CA PHE A 96 -30.50 10.70 5.00
C PHE A 96 -31.94 10.58 4.49
N GLN A 97 -32.71 11.67 4.54
CA GLN A 97 -34.08 11.70 4.03
C GLN A 97 -34.12 11.46 2.51
N TYR A 98 -33.20 12.07 1.74
CA TYR A 98 -33.11 11.85 0.30
C TYR A 98 -32.98 10.36 -0.01
N PHE A 99 -32.05 9.66 0.65
CA PHE A 99 -31.88 8.24 0.43
C PHE A 99 -33.03 7.41 0.99
N THR A 100 -33.69 7.82 2.07
CA THR A 100 -34.80 7.05 2.66
C THR A 100 -36.08 7.09 1.81
N THR A 101 -36.41 8.25 1.23
CA THR A 101 -37.62 8.43 0.41
C THR A 101 -37.35 8.26 -1.09
N GLY A 102 -36.08 8.15 -1.45
CA GLY A 102 -35.62 8.14 -2.82
C GLY A 102 -35.67 6.75 -3.48
N PRO A 103 -35.14 6.66 -4.70
CA PRO A 103 -34.98 5.40 -5.41
C PRO A 103 -33.77 4.62 -4.90
N SER A 104 -33.72 3.34 -5.26
CA SER A 104 -32.54 2.49 -5.03
C SER A 104 -31.30 3.14 -5.61
N SER A 105 -30.29 3.35 -4.78
CA SER A 105 -29.14 4.21 -5.09
C SER A 105 -27.82 3.51 -4.76
N LEU A 106 -26.76 3.78 -5.53
CA LEU A 106 -25.39 3.38 -5.21
C LEU A 106 -24.56 4.61 -4.86
N LEU A 107 -24.06 4.67 -3.64
CA LEU A 107 -23.16 5.72 -3.16
C LEU A 107 -21.74 5.18 -3.01
N VAL A 108 -20.80 5.78 -3.73
CA VAL A 108 -19.36 5.55 -3.58
C VAL A 108 -18.76 6.74 -2.83
N LEU A 109 -18.16 6.49 -1.65
CA LEU A 109 -17.33 7.46 -0.92
C LEU A 109 -15.86 7.12 -1.16
N ASP A 110 -15.20 7.91 -2.00
CA ASP A 110 -13.80 7.69 -2.37
C ASP A 110 -12.86 8.47 -1.43
N ASN A 111 -11.74 7.86 -1.05
CA ASN A 111 -10.74 8.39 -0.11
C ASN A 111 -11.35 8.81 1.24
N LEU A 112 -12.25 7.98 1.78
CA LEU A 112 -12.99 8.28 3.01
C LEU A 112 -12.06 8.47 4.23
N GLU A 113 -10.85 7.91 4.21
CA GLU A 113 -9.84 8.11 5.25
C GLU A 113 -9.53 9.60 5.50
N THR A 114 -9.70 10.46 4.48
CA THR A 114 -9.40 11.90 4.58
C THR A 114 -10.25 12.58 5.65
N VAL A 115 -11.51 12.17 5.79
CA VAL A 115 -12.45 12.71 6.78
C VAL A 115 -12.62 11.77 7.99
N TRP A 116 -12.37 10.48 7.82
CA TRP A 116 -12.50 9.48 8.89
C TRP A 116 -11.27 9.41 9.81
N GLU A 117 -10.04 9.54 9.30
CA GLU A 117 -8.84 9.41 10.13
C GLU A 117 -8.56 10.55 11.11
N PRO A 118 -8.84 11.84 10.80
CA PRO A 118 -8.52 12.95 11.69
C PRO A 118 -9.03 12.75 13.13
N VAL A 119 -8.22 13.18 14.09
CA VAL A 119 -8.50 13.00 15.52
C VAL A 119 -9.82 13.69 15.89
N GLY A 120 -10.70 12.96 16.56
CA GLY A 120 -12.02 13.46 16.97
C GLY A 120 -13.13 13.25 15.93
N CYS A 121 -12.81 12.99 14.66
CA CYS A 121 -13.82 12.83 13.61
C CYS A 121 -14.35 11.39 13.47
N ARG A 122 -13.56 10.38 13.86
CA ARG A 122 -13.89 8.95 13.70
C ARG A 122 -15.32 8.59 14.12
N SER A 123 -15.67 8.87 15.38
CA SER A 123 -16.98 8.46 15.92
C SER A 123 -18.13 9.14 15.19
N ASP A 124 -17.98 10.41 14.86
CA ASP A 124 -18.99 11.19 14.13
C ASP A 124 -19.21 10.64 12.71
N ILE A 125 -18.12 10.33 12.00
CA ILE A 125 -18.21 9.76 10.65
C ILE A 125 -18.81 8.35 10.71
N GLU A 126 -18.42 7.52 11.68
CA GLU A 126 -18.99 6.19 11.86
C GLU A 126 -20.49 6.23 12.22
N GLU A 127 -20.93 7.19 13.02
CA GLU A 127 -22.36 7.41 13.30
C GLU A 127 -23.11 7.85 12.04
N PHE A 128 -22.52 8.72 11.23
CA PHE A 128 -23.13 9.12 9.97
C PHE A 128 -23.20 7.96 8.97
N LEU A 129 -22.16 7.14 8.88
CA LEU A 129 -22.19 5.92 8.06
C LEU A 129 -23.25 4.95 8.59
N SER A 130 -23.35 4.75 9.91
CA SER A 130 -24.39 3.93 10.53
C SER A 130 -25.78 4.39 10.08
N LEU A 131 -26.06 5.70 10.17
CA LEU A 131 -27.33 6.30 9.73
C LEU A 131 -27.60 6.05 8.25
N LEU A 132 -26.61 6.23 7.37
CA LEU A 132 -26.77 5.92 5.94
C LEU A 132 -27.04 4.43 5.71
N THR A 133 -26.40 3.56 6.50
CA THR A 133 -26.48 2.11 6.28
C THR A 133 -27.81 1.51 6.73
N ASP A 134 -28.60 2.21 7.54
CA ASP A 134 -29.97 1.85 7.91
C ASP A 134 -30.95 1.91 6.73
N VAL A 135 -30.58 2.59 5.64
CA VAL A 135 -31.39 2.65 4.42
C VAL A 135 -31.21 1.36 3.60
N GLU A 136 -32.22 0.48 3.59
CA GLU A 136 -32.12 -0.85 2.97
C GLU A 136 -31.85 -0.85 1.46
N HIS A 137 -32.27 0.20 0.76
CA HIS A 137 -32.14 0.32 -0.71
C HIS A 137 -31.02 1.27 -1.14
N LEU A 138 -30.22 1.77 -0.19
CA LEU A 138 -28.94 2.39 -0.49
C LEU A 138 -27.89 1.30 -0.54
N ALA A 139 -27.08 1.22 -1.60
CA ALA A 139 -25.83 0.47 -1.64
C ALA A 139 -24.68 1.41 -1.32
N LEU A 140 -23.76 0.99 -0.45
CA LEU A 140 -22.61 1.79 -0.03
C LEU A 140 -21.31 1.08 -0.42
N VAL A 141 -20.47 1.79 -1.17
CA VAL A 141 -19.09 1.40 -1.43
C VAL A 141 -18.19 2.50 -0.88
N ILE A 142 -17.13 2.12 -0.17
CA ILE A 142 -16.10 3.07 0.27
C ILE A 142 -14.76 2.64 -0.29
N THR A 143 -13.89 3.60 -0.58
CA THR A 143 -12.46 3.33 -0.80
C THR A 143 -11.66 3.97 0.32
N MET A 144 -10.71 3.21 0.88
CA MET A 144 -9.85 3.71 1.95
C MET A 144 -8.43 3.15 1.93
N ARG A 145 -7.48 3.94 2.44
CA ARG A 145 -6.12 3.47 2.76
C ARG A 145 -6.10 2.56 3.98
N GLY A 146 -5.21 1.59 3.94
CA GLY A 146 -5.04 0.61 5.00
C GLY A 146 -5.99 -0.57 4.85
N VAL A 147 -6.18 -1.32 5.93
CA VAL A 147 -6.97 -2.57 5.96
C VAL A 147 -8.10 -2.55 7.00
N GLU A 148 -8.21 -1.46 7.74
CA GLU A 148 -9.24 -1.21 8.76
C GLU A 148 -10.51 -0.65 8.11
N ARG A 149 -11.66 -1.15 8.54
CA ARG A 149 -12.97 -0.64 8.12
C ARG A 149 -13.54 0.26 9.22
N PRO A 150 -14.27 1.34 8.88
CA PRO A 150 -15.03 2.10 9.85
C PRO A 150 -15.94 1.21 10.70
N ALA A 151 -15.98 1.46 12.00
CA ALA A 151 -16.88 0.75 12.91
C ALA A 151 -18.34 1.22 12.72
N LYS A 152 -19.26 0.64 13.51
CA LYS A 152 -20.71 0.91 13.48
C LYS A 152 -21.42 0.61 12.14
N VAL A 153 -20.70 0.03 11.17
CA VAL A 153 -21.27 -0.46 9.90
C VAL A 153 -21.20 -1.98 9.85
N ARG A 154 -22.32 -2.62 9.55
CA ARG A 154 -22.36 -4.06 9.25
C ARG A 154 -21.92 -4.31 7.81
N TRP A 155 -20.61 -4.42 7.61
CA TRP A 155 -20.01 -4.68 6.29
C TRP A 155 -20.48 -6.02 5.71
N THR A 156 -20.71 -6.05 4.40
CA THR A 156 -21.20 -7.23 3.68
C THR A 156 -20.10 -8.29 3.57
N HIS A 157 -20.47 -9.55 3.83
CA HIS A 157 -19.59 -10.71 3.71
C HIS A 157 -19.82 -11.46 2.38
N PRO A 158 -18.80 -12.13 1.82
CA PRO A 158 -17.41 -12.15 2.30
C PRO A 158 -16.72 -10.78 2.12
N PHE A 159 -15.78 -10.47 3.01
CA PHE A 159 -15.01 -9.24 2.89
C PHE A 159 -14.08 -9.30 1.69
N LEU A 160 -14.04 -8.21 0.92
CA LEU A 160 -12.95 -8.00 -0.04
C LEU A 160 -11.64 -7.84 0.73
N GLY A 161 -10.63 -8.62 0.34
CA GLY A 161 -9.27 -8.40 0.82
C GLY A 161 -8.75 -7.03 0.35
N PRO A 162 -7.76 -6.44 1.05
CA PRO A 162 -7.06 -5.27 0.54
C PRO A 162 -6.47 -5.55 -0.85
N LEU A 163 -6.56 -4.60 -1.77
CA LEU A 163 -6.00 -4.74 -3.12
C LEU A 163 -4.50 -5.00 -3.03
N GLN A 164 -4.08 -6.07 -3.71
CA GLN A 164 -2.68 -6.48 -3.83
C GLN A 164 -2.04 -5.86 -5.08
N PRO A 165 -0.70 -5.85 -5.18
CA PRO A 165 -0.01 -5.53 -6.43
C PRO A 165 -0.56 -6.34 -7.62
N LEU A 166 -0.41 -5.81 -8.84
CA LEU A 166 -0.89 -6.49 -10.04
C LEU A 166 -0.10 -7.79 -10.28
N LYS A 167 -0.76 -8.74 -10.96
CA LYS A 167 -0.10 -9.93 -11.49
C LYS A 167 0.72 -9.54 -12.72
N GLN A 168 1.82 -10.26 -12.96
CA GLN A 168 2.77 -9.93 -14.03
C GLN A 168 2.12 -9.66 -15.39
N ASN A 169 1.19 -10.50 -15.85
CA ASN A 169 0.51 -10.28 -17.13
C ASN A 169 -0.16 -8.90 -17.22
N ALA A 170 -0.84 -8.47 -16.16
CA ALA A 170 -1.51 -7.16 -16.11
C ALA A 170 -0.53 -6.00 -15.98
N VAL A 171 0.64 -6.22 -15.36
CA VAL A 171 1.72 -5.24 -15.29
C VAL A 171 2.21 -4.92 -16.70
N HIS A 172 2.56 -5.95 -17.49
CA HIS A 172 2.99 -5.77 -18.87
C HIS A 172 1.90 -5.13 -19.75
N GLN A 173 0.66 -5.58 -19.64
CA GLN A 173 -0.45 -4.98 -20.41
C GLN A 173 -0.64 -3.50 -20.08
N THR A 174 -0.59 -3.14 -18.80
CA THR A 174 -0.70 -1.74 -18.36
C THR A 174 0.46 -0.90 -18.89
N PHE A 175 1.68 -1.46 -18.88
CA PHE A 175 2.86 -0.78 -19.40
C PHE A 175 2.78 -0.56 -20.91
N ILE A 176 2.42 -1.60 -21.68
CA ILE A 176 2.33 -1.55 -23.14
C ILE A 176 1.24 -0.57 -23.61
N ASP A 177 0.10 -0.51 -22.92
CA ASP A 177 -0.97 0.44 -23.24
C ASP A 177 -0.54 1.92 -23.09
N ILE A 178 0.56 2.18 -22.38
CA ILE A 178 1.08 3.53 -22.11
C ILE A 178 2.34 3.83 -22.93
N ALA A 179 3.32 2.92 -22.93
CA ALA A 179 4.65 3.14 -23.50
C ALA A 179 4.91 2.36 -24.81
N GLU A 180 3.91 1.65 -25.33
CA GLU A 180 4.00 0.79 -26.51
C GLU A 180 5.02 -0.39 -26.40
N ASP A 181 4.91 -1.37 -27.30
CA ASP A 181 5.66 -2.64 -27.25
C ASP A 181 6.95 -2.66 -28.10
N HIS A 182 7.54 -1.49 -28.38
CA HIS A 182 8.74 -1.38 -29.24
C HIS A 182 10.05 -1.28 -28.46
N HIS A 183 9.99 -1.36 -27.13
CA HIS A 183 11.13 -1.22 -26.22
C HIS A 183 11.91 -2.53 -26.03
N ASN A 184 13.15 -2.43 -25.54
CA ASN A 184 13.96 -3.62 -25.24
C ASN A 184 13.32 -4.42 -24.08
N PRO A 185 12.96 -5.70 -24.27
CA PRO A 185 12.30 -6.50 -23.24
C PRO A 185 13.08 -6.63 -21.92
N GLU A 186 14.41 -6.70 -21.97
CA GLU A 186 15.23 -6.82 -20.77
C GLU A 186 15.25 -5.52 -19.95
N GLU A 187 15.20 -4.37 -20.62
CA GLU A 187 15.14 -3.08 -19.93
C GLU A 187 13.74 -2.81 -19.37
N VAL A 188 12.69 -3.19 -20.10
CA VAL A 188 11.31 -3.15 -19.62
C VAL A 188 11.19 -4.00 -18.35
N GLU A 189 11.69 -5.23 -18.35
CA GLU A 189 11.65 -6.10 -17.16
C GLU A 189 12.36 -5.45 -15.96
N LYS A 190 13.53 -4.84 -16.17
CA LYS A 190 14.24 -4.10 -15.12
C LYS A 190 13.38 -2.96 -14.57
N ILE A 191 12.69 -2.20 -15.42
CA ILE A 191 11.80 -1.11 -14.99
C ILE A 191 10.61 -1.66 -14.20
N LEU A 192 9.96 -2.72 -14.69
CA LEU A 192 8.80 -3.32 -14.04
C LEU A 192 9.14 -3.87 -12.65
N LEU A 193 10.32 -4.48 -12.48
CA LEU A 193 10.83 -4.90 -11.17
C LEU A 193 10.94 -3.73 -10.16
N LEU A 194 11.20 -2.51 -10.62
CA LEU A 194 11.27 -1.33 -9.75
C LEU A 194 9.89 -0.84 -9.29
N THR A 195 8.82 -1.27 -9.95
CA THR A 195 7.45 -0.85 -9.61
C THR A 195 6.85 -1.65 -8.46
N ASP A 196 7.43 -2.83 -8.15
CA ASP A 196 6.86 -3.83 -7.25
C ASP A 196 5.37 -4.11 -7.56
N ASN A 197 5.06 -4.09 -8.85
CA ASN A 197 3.75 -4.27 -9.47
C ASN A 197 2.66 -3.31 -8.97
N MET A 198 3.05 -2.14 -8.45
CA MET A 198 2.10 -1.12 -7.98
C MET A 198 1.52 -0.33 -9.18
N PRO A 199 0.18 -0.32 -9.40
CA PRO A 199 -0.44 0.35 -10.56
C PRO A 199 0.00 1.80 -10.79
N LEU A 200 0.03 2.61 -9.72
CA LEU A 200 0.45 4.01 -9.83
C LEU A 200 1.90 4.12 -10.32
N VAL A 201 2.81 3.29 -9.81
CA VAL A 201 4.23 3.35 -10.16
C VAL A 201 4.46 2.84 -11.58
N ILE A 202 3.74 1.80 -12.00
CA ILE A 202 3.75 1.33 -13.39
C ILE A 202 3.32 2.45 -14.32
N ASN A 203 2.20 3.13 -14.02
CA ASN A 203 1.69 4.22 -14.84
C ASN A 203 2.71 5.37 -14.95
N LEU A 204 3.35 5.75 -13.84
CA LEU A 204 4.34 6.83 -13.82
C LEU A 204 5.61 6.46 -14.60
N MET A 205 6.14 5.25 -14.36
CA MET A 205 7.33 4.76 -15.07
C MET A 205 7.05 4.59 -16.57
N ALA A 206 5.90 4.07 -16.95
CA ALA A 206 5.53 3.90 -18.35
C ALA A 206 5.43 5.24 -19.09
N HIS A 207 4.82 6.27 -18.50
CA HIS A 207 4.80 7.61 -19.10
C HIS A 207 6.20 8.24 -19.22
N LEU A 208 7.10 7.97 -18.27
CA LEU A 208 8.48 8.44 -18.40
C LEU A 208 9.22 7.70 -19.51
N VAL A 209 8.98 6.40 -19.66
CA VAL A 209 9.57 5.60 -20.75
C VAL A 209 9.06 6.07 -22.11
N ASP A 210 7.77 6.33 -22.24
CA ASP A 210 7.16 6.87 -23.46
C ASP A 210 7.84 8.16 -23.95
N VAL A 211 8.33 8.98 -23.01
CA VAL A 211 9.00 10.25 -23.32
C VAL A 211 10.52 10.12 -23.47
N GLU A 212 11.19 9.37 -22.59
CA GLU A 212 12.65 9.38 -22.44
C GLU A 212 13.34 8.08 -22.88
N GLY A 213 12.58 6.99 -23.03
CA GLY A 213 13.09 5.65 -23.30
C GLY A 213 13.62 4.93 -22.05
N CYS A 214 13.66 3.59 -22.12
CA CYS A 214 13.98 2.73 -20.99
C CYS A 214 15.36 2.97 -20.37
N SER A 215 16.42 3.06 -21.19
CA SER A 215 17.79 3.22 -20.69
C SER A 215 17.99 4.51 -19.88
N GLN A 216 17.34 5.61 -20.32
CA GLN A 216 17.43 6.90 -19.63
C GLN A 216 16.67 6.88 -18.30
N VAL A 217 15.46 6.32 -18.28
CA VAL A 217 14.66 6.14 -17.06
C VAL A 217 15.41 5.30 -16.03
N LEU A 218 16.04 4.19 -16.45
CA LEU A 218 16.87 3.36 -15.57
C LEU A 218 18.05 4.13 -14.99
N SER A 219 18.80 4.87 -15.82
CA SER A 219 19.93 5.70 -15.39
C SER A 219 19.53 6.79 -14.40
N ARG A 220 18.38 7.44 -14.61
CA ARG A 220 17.84 8.45 -13.69
C ARG A 220 17.37 7.83 -12.39
N TRP A 221 16.70 6.68 -12.45
CA TRP A 221 16.22 5.98 -11.26
C TRP A 221 17.35 5.66 -10.29
N GLU A 222 18.55 5.30 -10.79
CA GLU A 222 19.72 5.06 -9.93
C GLU A 222 20.06 6.26 -9.03
N LYS A 223 19.86 7.49 -9.52
CA LYS A 223 20.19 8.74 -8.82
C LYS A 223 19.01 9.33 -8.05
N GLU A 224 17.84 9.37 -8.69
CA GLU A 224 16.66 10.12 -8.22
C GLU A 224 15.68 9.26 -7.39
N LYS A 225 15.69 7.94 -7.59
CA LYS A 225 14.77 6.98 -6.95
C LYS A 225 13.30 7.42 -7.08
N THR A 226 12.52 7.39 -6.00
CA THR A 226 11.08 7.73 -6.04
C THR A 226 10.79 9.16 -6.44
N SER A 227 11.77 10.08 -6.38
CA SER A 227 11.54 11.46 -6.82
C SER A 227 11.44 11.59 -8.34
N LEU A 228 12.05 10.66 -9.09
CA LEU A 228 11.88 10.57 -10.55
C LEU A 228 10.39 10.57 -10.94
N ILE A 229 9.59 9.84 -10.19
CA ILE A 229 8.15 9.65 -10.42
C ILE A 229 7.27 10.54 -9.53
N SER A 230 7.87 11.45 -8.75
CA SER A 230 7.12 12.35 -7.85
C SER A 230 7.17 13.82 -8.28
N GLU A 231 7.99 14.17 -9.28
CA GLU A 231 8.13 15.54 -9.80
C GLU A 231 7.11 15.90 -10.91
N GLY A 232 6.05 15.10 -11.08
CA GLY A 232 4.98 15.34 -12.07
C GLY A 232 4.02 16.50 -11.72
N TYR A 233 3.31 17.01 -12.73
CA TYR A 233 2.41 18.17 -12.66
C TYR A 233 1.14 17.98 -11.78
N ASP A 234 0.72 16.76 -11.47
CA ASP A 234 -0.51 16.48 -10.70
C ASP A 234 -0.19 15.93 -9.29
N LYS A 235 -0.77 16.55 -8.26
CA LYS A 235 -0.64 16.11 -6.85
C LYS A 235 -1.18 14.70 -6.64
N ARG A 236 -2.12 14.23 -7.47
CA ARG A 236 -2.71 12.89 -7.39
C ARG A 236 -1.81 11.79 -7.97
N SER A 237 -0.82 12.14 -8.78
CA SER A 237 0.20 11.24 -9.31
C SER A 237 1.53 11.32 -8.55
N ASN A 238 1.58 12.05 -7.43
CA ASN A 238 2.79 12.19 -6.63
C ASN A 238 2.86 11.08 -5.55
N LEU A 239 3.70 10.07 -5.81
CA LEU A 239 3.92 8.96 -4.89
C LEU A 239 4.45 9.45 -3.53
N ASP A 240 5.47 10.32 -3.53
CA ASP A 240 6.09 10.85 -2.31
C ASP A 240 5.06 11.59 -1.43
N LEU A 241 4.16 12.39 -2.02
CA LEU A 241 3.06 13.04 -1.31
C LEU A 241 2.10 12.01 -0.71
N SER A 242 1.70 11.00 -1.48
CA SER A 242 0.81 9.94 -1.01
C SER A 242 1.42 9.16 0.17
N LEU A 243 2.71 8.87 0.14
CA LEU A 243 3.43 8.21 1.24
C LEU A 243 3.55 9.14 2.45
N SER A 244 3.86 10.42 2.25
CA SER A 244 3.95 11.41 3.33
C SER A 244 2.63 11.57 4.10
N LEU A 245 1.49 11.55 3.39
CA LEU A 245 0.15 11.58 4.00
C LEU A 245 -0.11 10.33 4.83
N SER A 246 0.28 9.16 4.33
CA SER A 246 0.09 7.88 5.02
C SER A 246 0.93 7.80 6.31
N LEU A 247 2.16 8.32 6.29
CA LEU A 247 3.04 8.41 7.46
C LEU A 247 2.59 9.46 8.49
N SER A 248 1.90 10.49 8.02
CA SER A 248 1.34 11.54 8.87
C SER A 248 -0.04 11.17 9.44
N SER A 249 -0.57 10.00 9.07
CA SER A 249 -1.86 9.53 9.57
C SER A 249 -1.86 9.41 11.11
N PRO A 250 -2.96 9.75 11.78
CA PRO A 250 -3.10 9.57 13.23
C PRO A 250 -2.83 8.14 13.69
N ARG A 251 -3.12 7.12 12.86
CA ARG A 251 -2.84 5.71 13.17
C ARG A 251 -1.34 5.45 13.36
N ILE A 252 -0.50 5.95 12.45
CA ILE A 252 0.96 5.84 12.61
C ILE A 252 1.45 6.72 13.75
N LYS A 253 0.98 7.97 13.85
CA LYS A 253 1.42 8.90 14.89
C LYS A 253 1.05 8.47 16.31
N SER A 254 -0.04 7.72 16.47
CA SER A 254 -0.49 7.19 17.76
C SER A 254 0.38 6.05 18.30
N VAL A 255 1.21 5.43 17.46
CA VAL A 255 2.09 4.33 17.86
C VAL A 255 3.55 4.76 17.68
N PRO A 256 4.23 5.19 18.76
CA PRO A 256 5.63 5.58 18.73
C PRO A 256 6.52 4.54 18.04
N HIS A 257 7.60 4.98 17.40
CA HIS A 257 8.56 4.13 16.68
C HIS A 257 8.03 3.33 15.48
N SER A 258 6.76 3.49 15.08
CA SER A 258 6.24 2.85 13.85
C SER A 258 6.99 3.30 12.61
N GLN A 259 7.36 4.58 12.54
CA GLN A 259 8.19 5.12 11.47
C GLN A 259 9.63 4.55 11.52
N ASP A 260 10.18 4.33 12.72
CA ASP A 260 11.50 3.75 12.92
C ASP A 260 11.53 2.30 12.44
N LEU A 261 10.51 1.50 12.79
CA LEU A 261 10.38 0.14 12.27
C LEU A 261 10.26 0.12 10.74
N LEU A 262 9.49 1.03 10.15
CA LEU A 262 9.38 1.12 8.69
C LEU A 262 10.70 1.58 8.04
N SER A 263 11.44 2.49 8.68
CA SER A 263 12.78 2.89 8.23
C SER A 263 13.75 1.72 8.23
N LEU A 264 13.69 0.85 9.25
CA LEU A 264 14.48 -0.37 9.31
C LEU A 264 14.08 -1.35 8.19
N LEU A 265 12.78 -1.60 8.00
CA LEU A 265 12.26 -2.46 6.92
C LEU A 265 12.66 -1.95 5.53
N SER A 266 12.88 -0.65 5.36
CA SER A 266 13.40 -0.10 4.09
C SER A 266 14.72 -0.74 3.68
N MET A 267 15.56 -1.09 4.66
CA MET A 267 16.88 -1.72 4.47
C MET A 267 16.81 -3.25 4.34
N LEU A 268 15.63 -3.86 4.41
CA LEU A 268 15.45 -5.30 4.51
C LEU A 268 14.54 -5.82 3.37
N PRO A 269 15.09 -6.10 2.17
CA PRO A 269 14.32 -6.60 1.03
C PRO A 269 13.55 -7.90 1.27
N ASP A 270 14.04 -8.78 2.13
CA ASP A 270 13.36 -10.02 2.50
C ASP A 270 12.39 -9.83 3.69
N GLY A 271 12.33 -8.63 4.27
CA GLY A 271 11.53 -8.32 5.45
C GLY A 271 11.99 -9.07 6.70
N LEU A 272 11.13 -9.11 7.71
CA LEU A 272 11.38 -9.80 8.99
C LEU A 272 10.18 -10.63 9.43
N SER A 273 10.43 -11.83 9.95
CA SER A 273 9.47 -12.67 10.65
C SER A 273 9.20 -12.18 12.08
N ASP A 274 8.14 -12.68 12.71
CA ASP A 274 7.85 -12.36 14.12
C ASP A 274 8.91 -12.86 15.09
N VAL A 275 9.58 -13.96 14.75
CA VAL A 275 10.73 -14.46 15.52
C VAL A 275 11.87 -13.45 15.43
N GLU A 276 12.26 -13.02 14.24
CA GLU A 276 13.34 -12.04 14.08
C GLU A 276 13.01 -10.70 14.74
N LEU A 277 11.76 -10.22 14.63
CA LEU A 277 11.32 -8.98 15.28
C LEU A 277 11.35 -9.06 16.82
N SER A 278 11.14 -10.23 17.41
CA SER A 278 11.16 -10.42 18.87
C SER A 278 12.55 -10.75 19.42
N HIS A 279 13.40 -11.41 18.63
CA HIS A 279 14.78 -11.75 19.02
C HIS A 279 15.78 -10.63 18.74
N SER A 280 15.50 -9.76 17.76
CA SER A 280 16.32 -8.58 17.54
C SER A 280 16.16 -7.63 18.74
N LYS A 281 17.28 -7.25 19.36
CA LYS A 281 17.33 -6.32 20.50
C LYS A 281 17.10 -4.87 20.03
N LEU A 282 16.01 -4.66 19.29
CA LEU A 282 15.66 -3.36 18.71
C LEU A 282 15.34 -2.38 19.83
N PRO A 283 15.76 -1.10 19.70
CA PRO A 283 15.40 -0.03 20.64
C PRO A 283 13.95 0.44 20.39
N ILE A 284 13.00 -0.50 20.36
CA ILE A 284 11.58 -0.26 20.09
C ILE A 284 10.78 -1.04 21.13
N ASP A 285 10.19 -0.35 22.09
CA ASP A 285 9.52 -1.01 23.22
C ASP A 285 8.29 -1.83 22.81
N ASN A 286 7.58 -1.44 21.74
CA ASN A 286 6.36 -2.09 21.26
C ASN A 286 6.44 -2.48 19.77
N VAL A 287 7.43 -3.30 19.39
CA VAL A 287 7.63 -3.74 17.99
C VAL A 287 6.38 -4.36 17.38
N LEU A 288 5.63 -5.17 18.14
CA LEU A 288 4.42 -5.82 17.64
C LEU A 288 3.28 -4.82 17.41
N GLY A 289 3.17 -3.80 18.25
CA GLY A 289 2.26 -2.66 18.05
C GLY A 289 2.62 -1.87 16.80
N CYS A 290 3.91 -1.56 16.60
CA CYS A 290 4.42 -0.91 15.39
C CYS A 290 4.11 -1.76 14.14
N LYS A 291 4.40 -3.07 14.17
CA LYS A 291 4.05 -4.02 13.10
C LYS A 291 2.55 -3.93 12.76
N THR A 292 1.70 -3.96 13.79
CA THR A 292 0.25 -3.91 13.63
C THR A 292 -0.18 -2.61 12.98
N ALA A 293 0.34 -1.46 13.43
CA ALA A 293 0.04 -0.15 12.85
C ALA A 293 0.47 -0.07 11.37
N LEU A 294 1.65 -0.59 11.02
CA LEU A 294 2.15 -0.62 9.65
C LEU A 294 1.30 -1.49 8.72
N ILE A 295 0.83 -2.65 9.20
CA ILE A 295 -0.10 -3.51 8.45
C ILE A 295 -1.46 -2.83 8.31
N GLN A 296 -1.99 -2.26 9.39
CA GLN A 296 -3.30 -1.60 9.40
C GLN A 296 -3.38 -0.42 8.43
N THR A 297 -2.27 0.27 8.23
CA THR A 297 -2.14 1.40 7.30
C THR A 297 -1.67 0.98 5.90
N ALA A 298 -1.40 -0.32 5.70
CA ALA A 298 -0.88 -0.90 4.46
C ALA A 298 0.45 -0.27 3.99
N LEU A 299 1.25 0.27 4.91
CA LEU A 299 2.64 0.67 4.67
C LEU A 299 3.59 -0.53 4.70
N ALA A 300 3.18 -1.60 5.37
CA ALA A 300 3.80 -2.91 5.30
C ALA A 300 2.73 -4.00 5.08
N TYR A 301 3.16 -5.15 4.59
CA TYR A 301 2.31 -6.32 4.37
C TYR A 301 3.01 -7.58 4.86
N ARG A 302 2.24 -8.67 4.99
CA ARG A 302 2.78 -10.01 5.23
C ARG A 302 2.85 -10.74 3.90
N ASP A 303 4.01 -11.26 3.55
CA ASP A 303 4.12 -12.15 2.40
C ASP A 303 3.57 -13.55 2.70
N GLU A 304 3.63 -14.45 1.72
CA GLU A 304 3.18 -15.84 1.85
C GLU A 304 3.91 -16.60 2.98
N LYS A 305 5.14 -16.17 3.31
CA LYS A 305 5.97 -16.73 4.39
C LYS A 305 5.74 -16.03 5.73
N GLN A 306 4.70 -15.19 5.84
CA GLN A 306 4.36 -14.39 7.03
C GLN A 306 5.45 -13.39 7.46
N ARG A 307 6.37 -13.03 6.56
CA ARG A 307 7.38 -12.00 6.82
C ARG A 307 6.79 -10.63 6.57
N LEU A 308 7.07 -9.71 7.48
CA LEU A 308 6.71 -8.30 7.38
C LEU A 308 7.62 -7.61 6.36
N LYS A 309 7.04 -7.14 5.25
CA LYS A 309 7.74 -6.49 4.14
C LYS A 309 7.12 -5.15 3.82
N ALA A 310 7.90 -4.26 3.23
CA ALA A 310 7.42 -3.03 2.60
C ALA A 310 7.70 -3.10 1.09
N LEU A 311 6.83 -2.50 0.28
CA LEU A 311 6.99 -2.49 -1.18
C LEU A 311 8.21 -1.66 -1.58
N LEU A 312 8.88 -2.01 -2.67
CA LEU A 312 10.11 -1.32 -3.12
C LEU A 312 9.95 0.21 -3.17
N PRO A 313 8.88 0.80 -3.75
CA PRO A 313 8.73 2.25 -3.79
C PRO A 313 8.62 2.88 -2.39
N ILE A 314 7.96 2.20 -1.44
CA ILE A 314 7.89 2.64 -0.04
C ILE A 314 9.28 2.60 0.59
N ARG A 315 10.04 1.52 0.34
CA ARG A 315 11.40 1.35 0.87
C ARG A 315 12.34 2.43 0.35
N GLU A 316 12.31 2.73 -0.95
CA GLU A 316 13.18 3.77 -1.53
C GLU A 316 12.83 5.17 -1.02
N TYR A 317 11.54 5.48 -0.85
CA TYR A 317 11.11 6.73 -0.21
C TYR A 317 11.62 6.85 1.24
N MET A 318 11.50 5.78 2.02
CA MET A 318 11.97 5.75 3.42
C MET A 318 13.50 5.87 3.50
N LYS A 319 14.25 5.16 2.65
CA LYS A 319 15.72 5.27 2.56
C LYS A 319 16.19 6.68 2.17
N LYS A 320 15.36 7.46 1.49
CA LYS A 320 15.68 8.84 1.12
C LYS A 320 15.35 9.81 2.26
N THR A 321 14.15 9.69 2.83
CA THR A 321 13.57 10.72 3.70
C THR A 321 13.80 10.44 5.19
N TYR A 322 13.80 9.17 5.57
CA TYR A 322 13.83 8.70 6.95
C TYR A 322 14.82 7.54 7.10
N ARG A 323 16.10 7.77 6.78
CA ARG A 323 17.11 6.71 6.93
C ARG A 323 17.17 6.21 8.37
N PRO A 324 17.20 4.88 8.59
CA PRO A 324 17.35 4.35 9.93
C PRO A 324 18.72 4.77 10.50
N GLY A 325 18.70 5.21 11.76
CA GLY A 325 19.92 5.49 12.52
C GLY A 325 20.70 4.21 12.81
N HIS A 326 21.97 4.39 13.20
CA HIS A 326 22.87 3.28 13.53
C HIS A 326 22.28 2.34 14.60
N ASP A 327 21.66 2.91 15.64
CA ASP A 327 21.10 2.16 16.77
C ASP A 327 19.94 1.23 16.37
N LEU A 328 19.27 1.50 15.24
CA LEU A 328 18.23 0.62 14.68
C LEU A 328 18.82 -0.50 13.82
N ILE A 329 19.90 -0.22 13.09
CA ILE A 329 20.53 -1.18 12.18
C ILE A 329 21.36 -2.20 12.97
N ARG A 330 22.14 -1.73 13.95
CA ARG A 330 23.12 -2.54 14.67
C ARG A 330 22.54 -3.82 15.27
N PRO A 331 21.39 -3.83 15.97
CA PRO A 331 20.83 -5.06 16.52
C PRO A 331 20.47 -6.11 15.46
N ILE A 332 20.11 -5.67 14.24
CA ILE A 332 19.84 -6.57 13.12
C ILE A 332 21.13 -7.11 12.51
N LEU A 333 22.17 -6.28 12.40
CA LEU A 333 23.49 -6.72 11.97
C LEU A 333 24.07 -7.75 12.96
N GLU A 334 23.97 -7.49 14.26
CA GLU A 334 24.38 -8.42 15.33
C GLU A 334 23.60 -9.75 15.20
N TYR A 335 22.28 -9.71 14.99
CA TYR A 335 21.48 -10.92 14.76
C TYR A 335 21.95 -11.71 13.53
N PHE A 336 22.25 -11.05 12.41
CA PHE A 336 22.75 -11.74 11.21
C PHE A 336 24.17 -12.30 11.38
N LYS A 337 25.01 -11.61 12.17
CA LYS A 337 26.34 -12.10 12.54
C LYS A 337 26.23 -13.38 13.37
N GLU A 338 25.42 -13.37 14.43
CA GLU A 338 25.17 -14.54 15.29
C GLU A 338 24.65 -15.73 14.45
N LEU A 339 23.76 -15.46 13.49
CA LEU A 339 23.23 -16.49 12.58
C LEU A 339 24.34 -17.12 11.69
N LEU A 340 25.27 -16.31 11.19
CA LEU A 340 26.39 -16.77 10.37
C LEU A 340 27.43 -17.51 11.21
N GLU A 341 27.71 -17.06 12.44
CA GLU A 341 28.58 -17.74 13.40
C GLU A 341 28.03 -19.14 13.73
N LEU A 342 26.73 -19.23 14.04
CA LEU A 342 26.06 -20.51 14.31
C LEU A 342 26.17 -21.47 13.11
N TYR A 343 26.04 -20.97 11.88
CA TYR A 343 26.24 -21.79 10.69
C TYR A 343 27.66 -22.36 10.57
N GLN A 344 28.68 -21.63 11.04
CA GLN A 344 30.06 -22.13 11.03
C GLN A 344 30.31 -23.21 12.09
N GLU A 345 29.68 -23.09 13.26
CA GLU A 345 29.84 -24.03 14.37
C GLU A 345 29.12 -25.36 14.12
N VAL A 346 28.00 -25.32 13.39
CA VAL A 346 27.15 -26.48 13.16
C VAL A 346 27.69 -27.37 12.03
N ASN A 347 28.45 -28.40 12.39
CA ASN A 347 28.76 -29.54 11.51
C ASN A 347 27.66 -30.62 11.63
N GLY A 348 26.73 -30.73 10.67
CA GLY A 348 25.75 -31.82 10.60
C GLY A 348 24.27 -31.40 10.54
N GLY A 349 23.34 -32.25 11.00
CA GLY A 349 21.89 -32.18 10.70
C GLY A 349 21.12 -30.89 11.06
N GLN A 350 21.65 -30.02 11.93
CA GLN A 350 21.08 -28.69 12.19
C GLN A 350 21.44 -27.64 11.11
N MET A 351 22.35 -27.97 10.20
CA MET A 351 22.76 -27.13 9.06
C MET A 351 21.58 -26.77 8.16
N GLY A 352 20.58 -27.65 8.01
CA GLY A 352 19.39 -27.37 7.19
C GLY A 352 18.55 -26.19 7.69
N SER A 353 18.35 -26.10 9.01
CA SER A 353 17.56 -25.01 9.62
C SER A 353 18.31 -23.67 9.53
N CYS A 354 19.61 -23.67 9.85
CA CYS A 354 20.44 -22.46 9.74
C CYS A 354 20.56 -21.98 8.29
N THR A 355 20.76 -22.90 7.35
CA THR A 355 20.81 -22.61 5.90
C THR A 355 19.51 -21.97 5.42
N ALA A 356 18.36 -22.50 5.82
CA ALA A 356 17.06 -21.94 5.46
C ALA A 356 16.86 -20.52 6.01
N GLN A 357 17.32 -20.24 7.23
CA GLN A 357 17.26 -18.90 7.83
C GLN A 357 18.20 -17.91 7.14
N ILE A 358 19.43 -18.30 6.80
CA ILE A 358 20.36 -17.45 6.05
C ILE A 358 19.80 -17.16 4.66
N LEU A 359 19.27 -18.17 3.97
CA LEU A 359 18.61 -18.00 2.66
C LEU A 359 17.42 -17.04 2.73
N SER A 360 16.65 -17.09 3.83
CA SER A 360 15.49 -16.22 4.03
C SER A 360 15.85 -14.77 4.37
N ASN A 361 17.11 -14.49 4.69
CA ASN A 361 17.63 -13.16 4.97
C ASN A 361 18.76 -12.76 4.00
N PHE A 362 18.95 -13.48 2.90
CA PHE A 362 20.11 -13.29 2.04
C PHE A 362 20.16 -11.87 1.47
N ALA A 363 19.04 -11.37 0.95
CA ALA A 363 18.98 -10.01 0.41
C ALA A 363 18.99 -8.95 1.54
N ASN A 364 18.50 -9.28 2.74
CA ASN A 364 18.67 -8.43 3.92
C ASN A 364 20.15 -8.21 4.24
N ILE A 365 20.92 -9.29 4.37
CA ILE A 365 22.34 -9.23 4.69
C ILE A 365 23.09 -8.48 3.57
N GLN A 366 22.87 -8.84 2.30
CA GLN A 366 23.50 -8.14 1.17
C GLN A 366 23.20 -6.63 1.18
N ASN A 367 21.95 -6.24 1.40
CA ASN A 367 21.58 -4.82 1.38
C ASN A 367 22.18 -4.06 2.57
N ILE A 368 22.22 -4.62 3.78
CA ILE A 368 22.89 -3.99 4.92
C ILE A 368 24.39 -3.82 4.62
N LEU A 369 25.05 -4.86 4.11
CA LEU A 369 26.48 -4.83 3.81
C LEU A 369 26.84 -3.76 2.78
N GLN A 370 26.08 -3.67 1.68
CA GLN A 370 26.29 -2.65 0.65
C GLN A 370 26.19 -1.22 1.20
N ASN A 371 25.39 -1.00 2.25
CA ASN A 371 25.22 0.32 2.86
C ASN A 371 26.17 0.55 4.05
N GLY A 372 26.68 -0.51 4.70
CA GLY A 372 27.54 -0.45 5.88
C GLY A 372 29.06 -0.47 5.59
N LEU A 373 29.47 -0.79 4.36
CA LEU A 373 30.89 -0.78 3.93
C LEU A 373 31.38 0.66 3.64
N GLN A 374 31.34 1.53 4.64
CA GLN A 374 31.93 2.88 4.57
C GLN A 374 33.17 2.98 5.47
N PRO A 375 34.23 3.70 5.04
CA PRO A 375 35.37 3.98 5.89
C PRO A 375 34.91 4.65 7.20
N HIS A 376 35.44 4.19 8.34
CA HIS A 376 35.09 4.67 9.69
C HIS A 376 33.70 4.29 10.22
N HIS A 377 32.99 3.35 9.58
CA HIS A 377 31.74 2.82 10.17
C HIS A 377 32.06 2.09 11.50
N PRO A 378 31.35 2.38 12.60
CA PRO A 378 31.60 1.76 13.91
C PRO A 378 31.53 0.22 13.88
N ASP A 379 30.61 -0.34 13.09
CA ASP A 379 30.45 -1.79 12.95
C ASP A 379 31.26 -2.41 11.78
N LEU A 380 32.29 -1.72 11.27
CA LEU A 380 33.04 -2.16 10.08
C LEU A 380 33.58 -3.60 10.20
N LYS A 381 34.02 -4.02 11.40
CA LYS A 381 34.51 -5.39 11.63
C LYS A 381 33.41 -6.43 11.43
N ASP A 382 32.23 -6.17 11.96
CA ASP A 382 31.08 -7.09 11.87
C ASP A 382 30.53 -7.11 10.45
N THR A 383 30.48 -5.96 9.78
CA THR A 383 30.17 -5.85 8.34
C THR A 383 31.14 -6.67 7.49
N ILE A 384 32.46 -6.56 7.73
CA ILE A 384 33.46 -7.34 6.98
C ILE A 384 33.31 -8.84 7.26
N PHE A 385 33.09 -9.23 8.52
CA PHE A 385 32.83 -10.62 8.90
C PHE A 385 31.63 -11.17 8.12
N CYS A 386 30.46 -10.52 8.22
CA CYS A 386 29.26 -10.94 7.53
C CYS A 386 29.48 -11.01 6.00
N ALA A 387 30.21 -10.08 5.40
CA ALA A 387 30.51 -10.09 3.96
C ALA A 387 31.36 -11.29 3.53
N LEU A 388 32.40 -11.64 4.29
CA LEU A 388 33.26 -12.79 3.99
C LEU A 388 32.48 -14.10 4.12
N HIS A 389 31.74 -14.27 5.22
CA HIS A 389 31.01 -15.50 5.50
C HIS A 389 29.80 -15.69 4.59
N LEU A 390 29.13 -14.61 4.19
CA LEU A 390 28.06 -14.68 3.19
C LEU A 390 28.58 -15.10 1.80
N ASN A 391 29.79 -14.67 1.41
CA ASN A 391 30.42 -15.07 0.14
C ASN A 391 30.79 -16.56 0.15
N VAL A 392 31.32 -17.07 1.27
CA VAL A 392 31.59 -18.51 1.43
C VAL A 392 30.28 -19.29 1.34
N PHE A 393 29.24 -18.84 2.03
CA PHE A 393 27.92 -19.45 1.97
C PHE A 393 27.36 -19.47 0.56
N SER A 394 27.39 -18.34 -0.18
CA SER A 394 26.83 -18.23 -1.54
C SER A 394 27.49 -19.20 -2.52
N ARG A 395 28.81 -19.40 -2.42
CA ARG A 395 29.54 -20.38 -3.23
C ARG A 395 29.11 -21.82 -2.96
N LEU A 396 28.89 -22.17 -1.69
CA LEU A 396 28.50 -23.53 -1.29
C LEU A 396 27.10 -23.91 -1.79
N ILE A 397 26.20 -22.94 -1.92
CA ILE A 397 24.82 -23.16 -2.38
C ILE A 397 24.60 -22.87 -3.89
N GLY A 398 25.68 -22.59 -4.64
CA GLY A 398 25.60 -22.35 -6.09
C GLY A 398 24.95 -21.01 -6.50
N ARG A 399 25.04 -19.98 -5.64
CA ARG A 399 24.56 -18.60 -5.91
C ARG A 399 25.71 -17.59 -6.09
N GLY A 400 26.86 -18.05 -6.59
CA GLY A 400 28.08 -17.26 -6.78
C GLY A 400 28.08 -16.44 -8.05
#